data_AF-A0A7J6JL81-F1
#
_entry.id   AF-A0A7J6JL81-F1
#
_cell.length_a   1.000
_cell.length_b   1.000
_cell.length_c   1.000
_cell.angle_alpha   90.00
_cell.angle_beta   90.00
_cell.angle_gamma   90.00
#
_symmetry.space_group_name_H-M   'P 1'
#
loop_
_entity.id
_entity.type
_entity.pdbx_description
1 polymer ?
#
loop_
_entity_poly.entity_id
_entity_poly.type
_entity_poly.pdbx_seq_one_letter_code
_entity_poly.pdbx_strand_id
1 'polypeptide(L)'
;MADQSAHLNPLSCKRCKHRKVRCSRVMPTCDRCKTHDIDCVYPQRVKRKVTKTLTDRLSTTDDALSTILERLQRVEEHCTTLPNGGQAVGSLDAAPPAPASDLPAPLRHTSTSNSAPSNVSSPAPSSAAVVASPWTSFATPSATPEIDTAAILKDAVDQVQRLRLQTIATATITENVTIPPELCKQWIENYFTHMQTEMFVSLINLKLIKLIPDLLDLPHVHLDPAILVVYYGILYHGCALGATFEGNAGSGLQYVRMLYLCCLRSLPLWQREATGTTTDFIAAIFMCRTAAECFDEELSWRMYTYATDYAQKLNIHNLDAHTEGTSVLLDQAKLDADRKGFWEMIQIDFFFRLLFNKPPSITASINSWKVNLPWLSADAQPDINAVPTIAFLVGSRQTFILSRFFQELENSNCTEEEMRPKTEDLCREIGQLFAEWGVEEWVTKTMSSENKSEAWMMSDIAMSGYTYVIFMLRKLSVLRSNSPRPVMSDADVPDSPLAVDASRRLLSVVHMVLVKNPFPETMCVLFGMYRLYVAYACLMNSVLHSADVRAHMDDVGLLEQLCDVMTVASRGEKDFVPLIRAIQSLGMEVKRRLNEPGTSITTPMLGLGT
;
A
#
# COMPACT_ATOMS: atom_id res chain seq x y z
N MET A 1 47.84 0.31 -60.83
CA MET A 1 46.55 1.04 -60.88
C MET A 1 45.96 0.99 -59.49
N ALA A 2 45.63 2.13 -58.89
CA ALA A 2 45.25 2.20 -57.48
C ALA A 2 43.75 1.90 -57.28
N ASP A 3 43.46 1.07 -56.28
CA ASP A 3 42.11 0.71 -55.88
C ASP A 3 41.46 1.87 -55.10
N GLN A 4 40.37 2.44 -55.62
CA GLN A 4 39.67 3.55 -54.97
C GLN A 4 38.67 2.98 -53.96
N SER A 5 39.05 3.00 -52.69
CA SER A 5 38.20 2.61 -51.56
C SER A 5 36.89 3.42 -51.56
N ALA A 6 35.79 2.77 -51.95
CA ALA A 6 34.49 3.41 -52.08
C ALA A 6 34.00 3.95 -50.72
N HIS A 7 33.83 5.27 -50.62
CA HIS A 7 33.44 5.91 -49.37
C HIS A 7 31.97 5.57 -49.02
N LEU A 8 31.77 4.73 -48.01
CA LEU A 8 30.44 4.31 -47.56
C LEU A 8 29.85 5.31 -46.55
N ASN A 9 28.56 5.59 -46.68
CA ASN A 9 27.79 6.33 -45.68
C ASN A 9 27.32 5.37 -44.57
N PRO A 10 27.41 5.73 -43.27
CA PRO A 10 26.88 4.88 -42.20
C PRO A 10 25.35 4.75 -42.22
N LEU A 11 24.63 5.64 -42.93
CA LEU A 11 23.17 5.64 -43.01
C LEU A 11 22.71 5.25 -44.43
N SER A 12 21.58 4.55 -44.53
CA SER A 12 20.90 4.33 -45.81
C SER A 12 20.34 5.66 -46.34
N CYS A 13 20.41 5.89 -47.66
CA CYS A 13 19.86 7.11 -48.26
C CYS A 13 18.34 7.23 -48.02
N LYS A 14 17.82 8.46 -48.01
CA LYS A 14 16.40 8.76 -47.69
C LYS A 14 15.43 7.91 -48.53
N ARG A 15 15.70 7.76 -49.84
CA ARG A 15 14.85 7.02 -50.79
C ARG A 15 14.79 5.51 -50.49
N CYS A 16 15.95 4.87 -50.28
CA CYS A 16 15.98 3.45 -49.94
C CYS A 16 15.37 3.17 -48.55
N LYS A 17 15.59 4.08 -47.59
CA LYS A 17 14.95 4.01 -46.26
C LYS A 17 13.41 4.10 -46.38
N HIS A 18 12.89 5.08 -47.12
CA HIS A 18 11.46 5.28 -47.30
C HIS A 18 10.77 4.10 -48.02
N ARG A 19 11.40 3.54 -49.07
CA ARG A 19 10.90 2.33 -49.76
C ARG A 19 11.21 1.01 -49.04
N LYS A 20 11.78 1.04 -47.83
CA LYS A 20 12.16 -0.15 -47.02
C LYS A 20 13.02 -1.18 -47.80
N VAL A 21 13.96 -0.72 -48.63
CA VAL A 21 14.83 -1.59 -49.46
C VAL A 21 16.31 -1.43 -49.12
N ARG A 22 17.11 -2.49 -49.39
CA ARG A 22 18.56 -2.50 -49.16
C ARG A 22 19.27 -1.42 -49.98
N CYS A 23 20.02 -0.57 -49.27
CA CYS A 23 20.91 0.46 -49.82
C CYS A 23 22.36 -0.02 -49.72
N SER A 24 23.17 0.14 -50.77
CA SER A 24 24.60 -0.19 -50.73
C SER A 24 25.45 0.89 -50.03
N ARG A 25 24.87 2.06 -49.78
CA ARG A 25 25.46 3.20 -49.06
C ARG A 25 26.71 3.83 -49.68
N VAL A 26 27.06 3.49 -50.91
CA VAL A 26 28.14 4.13 -51.68
C VAL A 26 27.84 5.63 -51.87
N MET A 27 28.84 6.49 -51.64
CA MET A 27 28.79 7.92 -51.94
C MET A 27 29.37 8.19 -53.35
N PRO A 28 28.86 9.19 -54.10
CA PRO A 28 27.76 10.09 -53.75
C PRO A 28 26.37 9.46 -53.94
N THR A 29 26.23 8.44 -54.79
CA THR A 29 24.96 7.78 -55.11
C THR A 29 25.06 6.27 -54.85
N CYS A 30 24.11 5.69 -54.11
CA CYS A 30 24.08 4.23 -53.94
C CYS A 30 23.69 3.54 -55.25
N ASP A 31 24.16 2.31 -55.46
CA ASP A 31 24.00 1.58 -56.71
C ASP A 31 22.53 1.51 -57.14
N ARG A 32 21.61 1.21 -56.22
CA ARG A 32 20.17 1.16 -56.52
C ARG A 32 19.62 2.50 -57.02
N CYS A 33 20.04 3.63 -56.46
CA CYS A 33 19.64 4.96 -56.96
C CYS A 33 20.29 5.28 -58.31
N LYS A 34 21.56 4.88 -58.49
CA LYS A 34 22.31 5.04 -59.74
C LYS A 34 21.71 4.23 -60.90
N THR A 35 21.30 2.97 -60.68
CA THR A 35 20.68 2.12 -61.71
C THR A 35 19.34 2.64 -62.20
N HIS A 36 18.61 3.40 -61.37
CA HIS A 36 17.31 3.96 -61.73
C HIS A 36 17.39 5.43 -62.18
N ASP A 37 18.60 6.02 -62.19
CA ASP A 37 18.88 7.43 -62.44
C ASP A 37 18.02 8.40 -61.61
N ILE A 38 18.07 8.26 -60.27
CA ILE A 38 17.27 9.09 -59.36
C ILE A 38 18.07 9.58 -58.16
N ASP A 39 17.75 10.81 -57.73
CA ASP A 39 18.40 11.51 -56.63
C ASP A 39 18.53 10.66 -55.34
N CYS A 40 19.70 10.79 -54.70
CA CYS A 40 20.21 9.92 -53.66
C CYS A 40 20.72 10.70 -52.44
N VAL A 41 19.83 11.46 -51.80
CA VAL A 41 20.19 12.24 -50.60
C VAL A 41 20.40 11.34 -49.37
N TYR A 42 21.57 11.46 -48.74
CA TYR A 42 21.87 10.90 -47.42
C TYR A 42 21.55 11.91 -46.30
N PRO A 43 20.98 11.48 -45.17
CA PRO A 43 20.74 12.36 -44.03
C PRO A 43 22.06 12.68 -43.29
N GLN A 44 22.28 13.94 -42.93
CA GLN A 44 23.38 14.34 -42.05
C GLN A 44 23.02 14.07 -40.58
N ARG A 45 23.98 13.54 -39.80
CA ARG A 45 23.85 13.45 -38.33
C ARG A 45 24.09 14.82 -37.71
N VAL A 46 23.11 15.35 -36.99
CA VAL A 46 23.32 16.50 -36.09
C VAL A 46 24.17 16.05 -34.90
N LYS A 47 25.36 16.64 -34.72
CA LYS A 47 26.21 16.37 -33.55
C LYS A 47 25.69 17.19 -32.36
N ARG A 48 25.11 16.55 -31.33
CA ARG A 48 24.96 17.20 -30.01
C ARG A 48 26.36 17.50 -29.47
N LYS A 49 26.58 18.74 -28.98
CA LYS A 49 27.83 19.11 -28.31
C LYS A 49 27.92 18.34 -26.99
N VAL A 50 29.08 17.73 -26.75
CA VAL A 50 29.44 17.18 -25.44
C VAL A 50 30.34 18.19 -24.76
N THR A 51 29.94 18.65 -23.57
CA THR A 51 30.82 19.37 -22.65
C THR A 51 30.72 18.67 -21.31
N LYS A 52 31.73 17.86 -20.98
CA LYS A 52 31.88 17.21 -19.67
C LYS A 52 32.87 18.02 -18.83
N THR A 53 32.48 18.40 -17.63
CA THR A 53 33.40 18.81 -16.55
C THR A 53 33.10 17.98 -15.30
N LEU A 54 34.13 17.78 -14.46
CA LEU A 54 34.22 16.60 -13.59
C LEU A 54 33.45 16.69 -12.26
N THR A 55 32.51 17.64 -12.13
CA THR A 55 31.84 17.99 -10.86
C THR A 55 30.40 17.45 -10.75
N ASP A 56 29.91 16.78 -11.78
CA ASP A 56 28.48 16.50 -12.01
C ASP A 56 27.97 15.19 -11.38
N ARG A 57 28.79 14.51 -10.56
CA ARG A 57 28.46 13.19 -10.00
C ARG A 57 27.49 13.20 -8.81
N LEU A 58 26.87 14.34 -8.53
CA LEU A 58 25.81 14.49 -7.52
C LEU A 58 24.46 14.88 -8.14
N SER A 59 24.40 15.18 -9.46
CA SER A 59 23.16 15.61 -10.14
C SER A 59 22.44 14.47 -10.89
N THR A 60 22.94 13.23 -10.80
CA THR A 60 22.45 12.10 -11.61
C THR A 60 21.11 11.50 -11.16
N THR A 61 20.65 11.83 -9.95
CA THR A 61 19.30 11.48 -9.46
C THR A 61 18.21 12.15 -10.28
N ASP A 62 18.43 13.43 -10.62
CA ASP A 62 17.51 14.27 -11.38
C ASP A 62 17.39 13.75 -12.82
N ASP A 63 18.51 13.63 -13.54
CA ASP A 63 18.54 13.13 -14.93
C ASP A 63 17.76 11.81 -15.14
N ALA A 64 17.88 10.85 -14.21
CA ALA A 64 17.22 9.56 -14.33
C ALA A 64 15.71 9.64 -14.04
N LEU A 65 15.32 10.23 -12.91
CA LEU A 65 13.91 10.33 -12.51
C LEU A 65 13.14 11.33 -13.38
N SER A 66 13.74 12.46 -13.75
CA SER A 66 13.15 13.44 -14.68
C SER A 66 13.01 12.88 -16.10
N THR A 67 13.95 12.05 -16.58
CA THR A 67 13.75 11.29 -17.84
C THR A 67 12.56 10.32 -17.75
N ILE A 68 12.29 9.73 -16.58
CA ILE A 68 11.17 8.83 -16.36
C ILE A 68 9.85 9.62 -16.22
N LEU A 69 9.85 10.76 -15.53
CA LEU A 69 8.72 11.68 -15.41
C LEU A 69 8.30 12.27 -16.77
N GLU A 70 9.23 12.76 -17.58
CA GLU A 70 8.92 13.21 -18.94
C GLU A 70 8.35 12.06 -19.81
N ARG A 71 8.69 10.80 -19.51
CA ARG A 71 8.15 9.64 -20.22
C ARG A 71 6.74 9.27 -19.73
N LEU A 72 6.45 9.41 -18.44
CA LEU A 72 5.08 9.33 -17.90
C LEU A 72 4.19 10.37 -18.54
N GLN A 73 4.59 11.64 -18.49
CA GLN A 73 3.83 12.74 -19.06
C GLN A 73 3.47 12.48 -20.53
N ARG A 74 4.39 11.94 -21.32
CA ARG A 74 4.13 11.56 -22.72
C ARG A 74 3.18 10.36 -22.90
N VAL A 75 3.09 9.43 -21.96
CA VAL A 75 2.04 8.39 -21.94
C VAL A 75 0.70 9.02 -21.59
N GLU A 76 0.68 9.88 -20.58
CA GLU A 76 -0.53 10.51 -20.02
C GLU A 76 -1.17 11.51 -20.99
N GLU A 77 -0.38 12.33 -21.68
CA GLU A 77 -0.80 13.19 -22.80
C GLU A 77 -1.40 12.39 -23.96
N HIS A 78 -0.93 11.15 -24.18
CA HIS A 78 -1.47 10.25 -25.21
C HIS A 78 -2.75 9.54 -24.76
N CYS A 79 -2.92 9.34 -23.45
CA CYS A 79 -4.11 8.73 -22.85
C CYS A 79 -5.28 9.71 -22.74
N THR A 80 -5.01 10.96 -22.33
CA THR A 80 -6.01 12.00 -22.08
C THR A 80 -6.63 12.62 -23.35
N THR A 81 -6.11 12.27 -24.54
CA THR A 81 -6.52 12.87 -25.82
C THR A 81 -7.54 12.05 -26.63
N LEU A 82 -8.07 10.95 -26.06
CA LEU A 82 -9.12 10.12 -26.69
C LEU A 82 -10.55 10.58 -26.28
N PRO A 83 -11.42 10.93 -27.24
CA PRO A 83 -12.79 11.36 -26.92
C PRO A 83 -13.71 10.18 -26.54
N ASN A 84 -14.51 10.41 -25.50
CA ASN A 84 -15.37 9.43 -24.85
C ASN A 84 -16.51 8.94 -25.78
N GLY A 85 -16.44 7.68 -26.23
CA GLY A 85 -17.38 7.07 -27.17
C GLY A 85 -18.43 6.19 -26.50
N GLY A 86 -19.43 6.79 -25.84
CA GLY A 86 -20.52 6.04 -25.21
C GLY A 86 -21.49 5.41 -26.22
N GLN A 87 -21.69 4.09 -26.16
CA GLN A 87 -22.84 3.41 -26.77
C GLN A 87 -23.49 2.43 -25.78
N ALA A 88 -24.81 2.54 -25.66
CA ALA A 88 -25.64 1.72 -24.78
C ALA A 88 -26.21 0.50 -25.51
N VAL A 89 -26.40 -0.62 -24.80
CA VAL A 89 -27.16 -1.78 -25.29
C VAL A 89 -28.08 -2.34 -24.19
N GLY A 90 -29.39 -2.16 -24.41
CA GLY A 90 -30.48 -3.13 -24.24
C GLY A 90 -30.61 -3.97 -22.96
N SER A 91 -31.71 -3.76 -22.23
CA SER A 91 -32.24 -4.63 -21.16
C SER A 91 -33.52 -5.34 -21.61
N LEU A 92 -33.65 -6.63 -21.27
CA LEU A 92 -34.83 -7.54 -21.27
C LEU A 92 -34.47 -8.72 -20.33
N ASP A 93 -35.34 -9.37 -19.53
CA ASP A 93 -36.70 -9.07 -19.06
C ASP A 93 -37.04 -9.88 -17.77
N ALA A 94 -38.23 -9.65 -17.20
CA ALA A 94 -38.77 -10.03 -15.87
C ALA A 94 -38.72 -11.49 -15.29
N ALA A 95 -38.93 -11.59 -13.96
CA ALA A 95 -39.24 -12.80 -13.13
C ALA A 95 -40.75 -13.23 -13.25
N PRO A 96 -41.35 -14.25 -12.55
CA PRO A 96 -41.37 -14.51 -11.07
C PRO A 96 -41.54 -16.04 -10.69
N PRO A 97 -42.29 -16.49 -9.63
CA PRO A 97 -41.95 -16.53 -8.18
C PRO A 97 -42.00 -17.95 -7.52
N ALA A 98 -41.71 -18.03 -6.21
CA ALA A 98 -41.73 -19.25 -5.37
C ALA A 98 -43.13 -19.66 -4.82
N PRO A 99 -43.23 -20.83 -4.15
CA PRO A 99 -43.81 -20.84 -2.80
C PRO A 99 -43.07 -21.72 -1.75
N ALA A 100 -43.48 -21.63 -0.48
CA ALA A 100 -42.80 -22.12 0.72
C ALA A 100 -43.46 -23.34 1.42
N SER A 101 -42.76 -23.93 2.41
CA SER A 101 -43.19 -24.79 3.55
C SER A 101 -41.92 -25.50 4.11
N ASP A 102 -41.71 -25.90 5.38
CA ASP A 102 -42.50 -25.79 6.63
C ASP A 102 -41.56 -25.89 7.88
N LEU A 103 -42.10 -25.61 9.07
CA LEU A 103 -41.47 -25.77 10.42
C LEU A 103 -41.47 -27.26 10.90
N PRO A 104 -41.01 -27.67 12.13
CA PRO A 104 -40.50 -26.92 13.31
C PRO A 104 -39.22 -27.49 14.01
N ALA A 105 -38.79 -26.82 15.09
CA ALA A 105 -37.81 -27.29 16.10
C ALA A 105 -38.41 -28.38 17.04
N PRO A 106 -37.67 -28.94 18.05
CA PRO A 106 -37.68 -28.30 19.38
C PRO A 106 -36.52 -28.60 20.40
N LEU A 107 -36.43 -27.75 21.44
CA LEU A 107 -35.98 -28.00 22.86
C LEU A 107 -34.50 -28.40 23.15
N ARG A 108 -33.72 -27.59 23.90
CA ARG A 108 -33.67 -27.29 25.36
C ARG A 108 -32.97 -28.36 26.23
N HIS A 109 -32.08 -27.90 27.13
CA HIS A 109 -31.82 -28.27 28.55
C HIS A 109 -30.40 -27.77 28.92
N THR A 110 -30.18 -26.78 29.82
CA THR A 110 -30.15 -26.85 31.31
C THR A 110 -29.26 -28.02 31.82
N SER A 111 -28.18 -27.83 32.60
CA SER A 111 -28.17 -27.14 33.91
C SER A 111 -26.73 -26.90 34.49
N THR A 112 -26.64 -25.92 35.42
CA THR A 112 -25.82 -25.78 36.67
C THR A 112 -24.88 -26.93 37.13
N SER A 113 -23.85 -26.75 37.98
CA SER A 113 -23.11 -25.63 38.60
C SER A 113 -22.01 -26.20 39.56
N ASN A 114 -21.34 -25.33 40.35
CA ASN A 114 -20.45 -25.63 41.51
C ASN A 114 -18.98 -25.99 41.15
N SER A 115 -17.95 -25.72 41.96
CA SER A 115 -17.71 -24.74 43.06
C SER A 115 -16.20 -24.70 43.36
N ALA A 116 -15.68 -23.59 43.89
CA ALA A 116 -14.34 -23.45 44.50
C ALA A 116 -14.32 -24.14 45.92
N PRO A 117 -13.25 -24.13 46.77
CA PRO A 117 -12.08 -23.22 46.79
C PRO A 117 -10.69 -23.73 47.32
N SER A 118 -9.68 -22.84 47.29
CA SER A 118 -8.52 -22.68 48.24
C SER A 118 -7.50 -23.83 48.44
N ASN A 119 -6.22 -23.63 48.84
CA ASN A 119 -5.35 -22.45 49.08
C ASN A 119 -3.85 -22.91 49.19
N VAL A 120 -2.93 -21.94 49.40
CA VAL A 120 -1.62 -22.03 50.14
C VAL A 120 -0.28 -22.01 49.36
N SER A 121 0.30 -20.79 49.34
CA SER A 121 1.73 -20.41 49.53
C SER A 121 2.81 -20.44 48.42
N SER A 122 3.52 -19.30 48.39
CA SER A 122 4.75 -18.97 47.64
C SER A 122 6.04 -19.38 48.41
N PRO A 123 7.24 -19.10 47.85
CA PRO A 123 7.91 -17.83 48.18
C PRO A 123 8.61 -17.09 47.02
N ALA A 124 8.84 -15.78 47.22
CA ALA A 124 9.79 -14.90 46.50
C ALA A 124 10.83 -14.36 47.54
N PRO A 125 11.86 -13.52 47.26
CA PRO A 125 11.92 -12.32 46.38
C PRO A 125 13.07 -12.44 45.34
N SER A 126 13.55 -11.43 44.58
CA SER A 126 13.39 -9.95 44.48
C SER A 126 13.21 -9.56 42.99
N SER A 127 13.18 -8.31 42.48
CA SER A 127 13.50 -6.94 42.94
C SER A 127 12.53 -5.94 42.31
N ALA A 128 12.26 -4.81 42.98
CA ALA A 128 11.25 -3.84 42.54
C ALA A 128 11.83 -2.66 41.74
N ALA A 129 11.14 -2.30 40.65
CA ALA A 129 11.14 -0.96 40.08
C ALA A 129 9.70 -0.46 40.08
N VAL A 130 9.43 0.67 40.75
CA VAL A 130 8.07 1.18 40.95
C VAL A 130 7.65 1.98 39.72
N VAL A 131 6.65 1.49 38.99
CA VAL A 131 5.92 2.28 37.98
C VAL A 131 4.87 3.11 38.72
N ALA A 132 4.99 4.44 38.65
CA ALA A 132 4.00 5.34 39.24
C ALA A 132 2.70 5.33 38.42
N SER A 133 1.55 5.25 39.10
CA SER A 133 0.24 5.43 38.45
C SER A 133 0.00 6.92 38.11
N PRO A 134 -0.72 7.27 37.02
CA PRO A 134 -0.88 8.67 36.58
C PRO A 134 -1.71 9.59 37.50
N TRP A 135 -2.20 9.10 38.63
CA TRP A 135 -3.28 9.74 39.41
C TRP A 135 -2.84 10.14 40.82
N THR A 136 -1.87 11.05 40.94
CA THR A 136 -1.73 12.00 42.08
C THR A 136 -0.67 13.05 41.79
N SER A 137 -1.09 14.24 41.37
CA SER A 137 -0.32 15.48 41.49
C SER A 137 -1.25 16.57 42.00
N PHE A 138 -1.01 17.07 43.22
CA PHE A 138 -1.75 18.19 43.78
C PHE A 138 -0.96 19.50 43.60
N ALA A 139 -1.71 20.58 43.34
CA ALA A 139 -1.34 21.99 43.50
C ALA A 139 -0.58 22.74 42.37
N THR A 140 -1.29 23.03 41.27
CA THR A 140 -1.46 24.43 40.79
C THR A 140 -2.77 24.55 39.98
N PRO A 141 -3.58 25.61 40.16
CA PRO A 141 -4.85 25.76 39.42
C PRO A 141 -4.71 26.64 38.16
N SER A 142 -4.27 26.06 37.05
CA SER A 142 -4.48 26.61 35.69
C SER A 142 -4.28 25.52 34.63
N ALA A 143 -5.17 25.48 33.64
CA ALA A 143 -5.34 24.41 32.65
C ALA A 143 -5.85 23.08 33.26
N THR A 144 -7.00 22.62 32.75
CA THR A 144 -7.35 21.20 32.74
C THR A 144 -6.25 20.43 32.00
N PRO A 145 -5.85 19.22 32.45
CA PRO A 145 -4.90 18.42 31.68
C PRO A 145 -5.49 18.15 30.29
N GLU A 146 -4.79 18.64 29.27
CA GLU A 146 -5.18 18.51 27.88
C GLU A 146 -5.13 17.03 27.47
N ILE A 147 -6.14 16.56 26.75
CA ILE A 147 -6.32 15.13 26.48
C ILE A 147 -5.47 14.74 25.28
N ASP A 148 -4.37 14.00 25.52
CA ASP A 148 -3.47 13.50 24.49
C ASP A 148 -4.12 12.35 23.70
N THR A 149 -4.85 12.72 22.65
CA THR A 149 -5.64 11.80 21.83
C THR A 149 -4.77 10.81 21.07
N ALA A 150 -3.66 11.29 20.49
CA ALA A 150 -2.71 10.46 19.77
C ALA A 150 -2.05 9.43 20.69
N ALA A 151 -1.65 9.80 21.92
CA ALA A 151 -1.10 8.84 22.88
C ALA A 151 -2.12 7.78 23.31
N ILE A 152 -3.36 8.19 23.60
CA ILE A 152 -4.46 7.27 23.98
C ILE A 152 -4.71 6.25 22.87
N LEU A 153 -4.82 6.68 21.62
CA LEU A 153 -5.06 5.78 20.50
C LEU A 153 -3.83 4.94 20.14
N LYS A 154 -2.61 5.49 20.27
CA LYS A 154 -1.35 4.77 20.05
C LYS A 154 -1.17 3.62 21.02
N ASP A 155 -1.31 3.86 22.33
CA ASP A 155 -1.22 2.79 23.34
C ASP A 155 -2.31 1.74 23.15
N ALA A 156 -3.54 2.16 22.81
CA ALA A 156 -4.62 1.22 22.55
C ALA A 156 -4.31 0.30 21.35
N VAL A 157 -3.77 0.82 20.23
CA VAL A 157 -3.32 0.01 19.08
C VAL A 157 -2.15 -0.90 19.47
N ASP A 158 -1.16 -0.40 20.23
CA ASP A 158 -0.02 -1.20 20.70
C ASP A 158 -0.45 -2.31 21.67
N GLN A 159 -1.55 -2.13 22.41
CA GLN A 159 -2.18 -3.20 23.18
C GLN A 159 -2.81 -4.26 22.26
N VAL A 160 -3.59 -3.88 21.24
CA VAL A 160 -4.16 -4.84 20.27
C VAL A 160 -3.04 -5.65 19.59
N GLN A 161 -2.00 -4.96 19.10
CA GLN A 161 -0.85 -5.60 18.44
C GLN A 161 -0.19 -6.64 19.35
N ARG A 162 0.13 -6.27 20.60
CA ARG A 162 0.72 -7.22 21.56
C ARG A 162 -0.18 -8.43 21.83
N LEU A 163 -1.48 -8.23 22.02
CA LEU A 163 -2.43 -9.31 22.28
C LEU A 163 -2.55 -10.26 21.08
N ARG A 164 -2.60 -9.74 19.85
CA ARG A 164 -2.61 -10.55 18.62
C ARG A 164 -1.32 -11.35 18.46
N LEU A 165 -0.16 -10.70 18.54
CA LEU A 165 1.13 -11.38 18.36
C LEU A 165 1.39 -12.44 19.45
N GLN A 166 0.99 -12.20 20.70
CA GLN A 166 1.06 -13.22 21.76
C GLN A 166 0.14 -14.42 21.48
N THR A 167 -1.07 -14.17 21.00
CA THR A 167 -2.04 -15.22 20.64
C THR A 167 -1.52 -16.05 19.46
N ILE A 168 -1.01 -15.39 18.42
CA ILE A 168 -0.42 -16.02 17.23
C ILE A 168 0.83 -16.83 17.59
N ALA A 169 1.76 -16.27 18.38
CA ALA A 169 2.98 -16.97 18.81
C ALA A 169 2.66 -18.25 19.61
N THR A 170 1.65 -18.19 20.49
CA THR A 170 1.17 -19.37 21.24
C THR A 170 0.58 -20.41 20.29
N ALA A 171 -0.35 -19.99 19.43
CA ALA A 171 -1.04 -20.86 18.48
C ALA A 171 -0.10 -21.53 17.47
N THR A 172 0.97 -20.83 17.05
CA THR A 172 2.00 -21.36 16.13
C THR A 172 2.62 -22.65 16.68
N ILE A 173 2.74 -22.79 18.00
CA ILE A 173 3.28 -23.97 18.68
C ILE A 173 2.17 -24.97 19.05
N THR A 174 1.03 -24.49 19.57
CA THR A 174 0.05 -25.36 20.25
C THR A 174 -1.14 -25.81 19.41
N GLU A 175 -1.50 -25.09 18.35
CA GLU A 175 -2.77 -25.30 17.64
C GLU A 175 -2.63 -26.30 16.48
N ASN A 176 -3.42 -27.36 16.47
CA ASN A 176 -3.50 -28.23 15.30
C ASN A 176 -4.23 -27.48 14.17
N VAL A 177 -3.57 -27.33 13.02
CA VAL A 177 -4.15 -26.67 11.84
C VAL A 177 -4.50 -27.73 10.81
N THR A 178 -5.75 -27.75 10.38
CA THR A 178 -6.23 -28.66 9.34
C THR A 178 -7.13 -27.87 8.40
N ILE A 179 -6.73 -27.83 7.12
CA ILE A 179 -7.41 -27.05 6.08
C ILE A 179 -7.88 -28.05 5.01
N PRO A 180 -9.19 -28.16 4.73
CA PRO A 180 -9.71 -29.09 3.74
C PRO A 180 -9.07 -28.87 2.35
N PRO A 181 -8.50 -29.91 1.70
CA PRO A 181 -7.83 -29.77 0.40
C PRO A 181 -8.71 -29.14 -0.69
N GLU A 182 -10.03 -29.36 -0.61
CA GLU A 182 -10.96 -28.86 -1.63
C GLU A 182 -11.22 -27.35 -1.47
N LEU A 183 -11.16 -26.83 -0.23
CA LEU A 183 -11.12 -25.39 0.01
C LEU A 183 -9.78 -24.79 -0.46
N CYS A 184 -8.66 -25.49 -0.26
CA CYS A 184 -7.37 -25.06 -0.79
C CYS A 184 -7.41 -24.91 -2.33
N LYS A 185 -7.96 -25.90 -3.03
CA LYS A 185 -8.15 -25.86 -4.50
C LYS A 185 -9.03 -24.69 -4.92
N GLN A 186 -10.16 -24.47 -4.24
CA GLN A 186 -11.06 -23.32 -4.50
C GLN A 186 -10.34 -21.98 -4.30
N TRP A 187 -9.58 -21.80 -3.22
CA TRP A 187 -8.92 -20.53 -2.92
C TRP A 187 -7.73 -20.24 -3.86
N ILE A 188 -7.03 -21.27 -4.35
CA ILE A 188 -6.08 -21.11 -5.46
C ILE A 188 -6.81 -20.52 -6.68
N GLU A 189 -7.97 -21.06 -7.04
CA GLU A 189 -8.74 -20.56 -8.19
C GLU A 189 -9.28 -19.14 -7.98
N ASN A 190 -9.74 -18.81 -6.78
CA ASN A 190 -10.11 -17.43 -6.42
C ASN A 190 -8.91 -16.47 -6.60
N TYR A 191 -7.74 -16.82 -6.08
CA TYR A 191 -6.53 -15.99 -6.16
C TYR A 191 -6.16 -15.72 -7.62
N PHE A 192 -5.95 -16.77 -8.43
CA PHE A 192 -5.56 -16.59 -9.84
C PHE A 192 -6.68 -16.07 -10.75
N THR A 193 -7.93 -16.01 -10.29
CA THR A 193 -9.02 -15.33 -11.00
C THR A 193 -9.03 -13.83 -10.71
N HIS A 194 -8.89 -13.42 -9.45
CA HIS A 194 -9.16 -12.03 -9.03
C HIS A 194 -7.90 -11.19 -8.73
N MET A 195 -6.72 -11.82 -8.60
CA MET A 195 -5.45 -11.19 -8.21
C MET A 195 -4.38 -11.28 -9.31
N GLN A 196 -4.80 -11.34 -10.58
CA GLN A 196 -3.89 -11.53 -11.74
C GLN A 196 -2.88 -10.39 -11.93
N THR A 197 -3.15 -9.23 -11.34
CA THR A 197 -2.35 -8.00 -11.47
C THR A 197 -1.40 -7.76 -10.30
N GLU A 198 -1.36 -8.68 -9.33
CA GLU A 198 -0.43 -8.64 -8.20
C GLU A 198 1.04 -8.77 -8.60
N MET A 199 1.92 -8.23 -7.76
CA MET A 199 3.35 -8.14 -8.05
C MET A 199 3.97 -9.52 -8.29
N PHE A 200 4.68 -9.68 -9.40
CA PHE A 200 5.43 -10.89 -9.77
C PHE A 200 4.63 -12.21 -9.83
N VAL A 201 3.31 -12.18 -10.00
CA VAL A 201 2.48 -13.38 -10.25
C VAL A 201 3.00 -14.20 -11.45
N SER A 202 3.61 -13.54 -12.43
CA SER A 202 4.31 -14.13 -13.59
C SER A 202 5.39 -15.17 -13.22
N LEU A 203 5.95 -15.09 -12.01
CA LEU A 203 7.03 -15.95 -11.53
C LEU A 203 6.51 -17.19 -10.78
N ILE A 204 5.21 -17.26 -10.48
CA ILE A 204 4.61 -18.37 -9.72
C ILE A 204 4.32 -19.56 -10.64
N ASN A 205 4.81 -20.75 -10.27
CA ASN A 205 4.46 -21.99 -10.98
C ASN A 205 3.05 -22.48 -10.57
N LEU A 206 2.02 -21.96 -11.23
CA LEU A 206 0.61 -22.32 -11.00
C LEU A 206 0.36 -23.85 -11.01
N LYS A 207 1.05 -24.60 -11.88
CA LYS A 207 0.90 -26.06 -11.95
C LYS A 207 1.40 -26.74 -10.68
N LEU A 208 2.51 -26.28 -10.12
CA LEU A 208 3.02 -26.78 -8.84
C LEU A 208 2.07 -26.42 -7.70
N ILE A 209 1.62 -25.15 -7.62
CA ILE A 209 0.68 -24.70 -6.58
C ILE A 209 -0.62 -25.52 -6.57
N LYS A 210 -1.19 -25.83 -7.75
CA LYS A 210 -2.39 -26.67 -7.86
C LYS A 210 -2.20 -28.13 -7.42
N LEU A 211 -0.97 -28.64 -7.37
CA LEU A 211 -0.66 -30.01 -6.92
C LEU A 211 -0.43 -30.10 -5.40
N ILE A 212 0.03 -29.03 -4.74
CA ILE A 212 0.38 -29.05 -3.32
C ILE A 212 -0.73 -29.61 -2.39
N PRO A 213 -2.03 -29.31 -2.57
CA PRO A 213 -3.08 -29.87 -1.71
C PRO A 213 -3.10 -31.41 -1.68
N ASP A 214 -2.74 -32.07 -2.79
CA ASP A 214 -2.72 -33.53 -2.92
C ASP A 214 -1.34 -34.14 -2.55
N LEU A 215 -0.34 -33.30 -2.26
CA LEU A 215 1.03 -33.71 -1.90
C LEU A 215 1.33 -33.61 -0.40
N LEU A 216 0.64 -32.73 0.34
CA LEU A 216 0.94 -32.42 1.75
C LEU A 216 0.88 -33.63 2.70
N ASP A 217 -0.07 -34.55 2.47
CA ASP A 217 -0.28 -35.73 3.31
C ASP A 217 0.57 -36.96 2.88
N LEU A 218 1.40 -36.84 1.84
CA LEU A 218 2.20 -37.95 1.33
C LEU A 218 3.50 -38.12 2.15
N PRO A 219 3.70 -39.25 2.87
CA PRO A 219 4.74 -39.39 3.91
C PRO A 219 6.19 -39.43 3.39
N HIS A 220 6.39 -39.39 2.07
CA HIS A 220 7.69 -39.42 1.40
C HIS A 220 7.90 -38.22 0.46
N VAL A 221 6.98 -37.26 0.46
CA VAL A 221 7.11 -36.01 -0.30
C VAL A 221 7.50 -34.90 0.66
N HIS A 222 8.67 -34.30 0.42
CA HIS A 222 9.10 -33.11 1.11
C HIS A 222 8.99 -31.92 0.15
N LEU A 223 8.13 -30.97 0.48
CA LEU A 223 8.01 -29.71 -0.23
C LEU A 223 9.04 -28.72 0.32
N ASP A 224 9.61 -27.93 -0.59
CA ASP A 224 10.53 -26.85 -0.24
C ASP A 224 9.86 -25.83 0.72
N PRO A 225 10.52 -25.40 1.81
CA PRO A 225 9.90 -24.50 2.77
C PRO A 225 9.49 -23.13 2.19
N ALA A 226 10.18 -22.63 1.15
CA ALA A 226 9.81 -21.38 0.48
C ALA A 226 8.51 -21.56 -0.32
N ILE A 227 8.36 -22.65 -1.09
CA ILE A 227 7.12 -22.89 -1.84
C ILE A 227 5.91 -23.12 -0.92
N LEU A 228 6.12 -23.64 0.30
CA LEU A 228 5.07 -23.70 1.32
C LEU A 228 4.60 -22.30 1.75
N VAL A 229 5.53 -21.36 1.99
CA VAL A 229 5.16 -19.95 2.30
C VAL A 229 4.40 -19.31 1.13
N VAL A 230 4.82 -19.53 -0.11
CA VAL A 230 4.10 -19.05 -1.30
C VAL A 230 2.70 -19.67 -1.38
N TYR A 231 2.57 -20.98 -1.17
CA TYR A 231 1.29 -21.69 -1.19
C TYR A 231 0.32 -21.18 -0.12
N TYR A 232 0.74 -21.12 1.14
CA TYR A 232 -0.12 -20.62 2.22
C TYR A 232 -0.42 -19.12 2.07
N GLY A 233 0.50 -18.32 1.49
CA GLY A 233 0.24 -16.95 1.08
C GLY A 233 -0.83 -16.83 -0.01
N ILE A 234 -0.79 -17.66 -1.04
CA ILE A 234 -1.84 -17.71 -2.09
C ILE A 234 -3.20 -18.08 -1.47
N LEU A 235 -3.24 -19.09 -0.60
CA LEU A 235 -4.45 -19.48 0.11
C LEU A 235 -5.00 -18.38 1.01
N TYR A 236 -4.13 -17.68 1.74
CA TYR A 236 -4.50 -16.58 2.64
C TYR A 236 -5.31 -15.50 1.89
N HIS A 237 -4.79 -15.01 0.76
CA HIS A 237 -5.49 -14.01 -0.05
C HIS A 237 -6.70 -14.62 -0.78
N GLY A 238 -6.58 -15.86 -1.30
CA GLY A 238 -7.65 -16.59 -1.98
C GLY A 238 -8.89 -16.86 -1.12
N CYS A 239 -8.71 -17.07 0.19
CA CYS A 239 -9.82 -17.32 1.12
C CYS A 239 -10.55 -16.02 1.52
N ALA A 240 -9.85 -14.89 1.61
CA ALA A 240 -10.43 -13.57 1.89
C ALA A 240 -11.33 -13.07 0.75
N LEU A 241 -10.98 -13.41 -0.50
CA LEU A 241 -11.76 -13.06 -1.70
C LEU A 241 -13.10 -13.82 -1.81
N GLY A 242 -13.19 -15.02 -1.20
CA GLY A 242 -14.26 -15.99 -1.43
C GLY A 242 -15.66 -15.65 -0.90
N ALA A 243 -15.87 -14.44 -0.36
CA ALA A 243 -17.20 -13.94 0.03
C ALA A 243 -18.03 -13.47 -1.19
N THR A 244 -17.94 -14.19 -2.30
CA THR A 244 -18.49 -13.86 -3.65
C THR A 244 -19.27 -15.00 -4.29
N PHE A 245 -19.34 -16.18 -3.66
CA PHE A 245 -20.20 -17.29 -4.09
C PHE A 245 -21.31 -17.57 -3.05
N GLU A 246 -22.42 -18.11 -3.55
CA GLU A 246 -23.72 -18.12 -2.89
C GLU A 246 -23.73 -18.76 -1.48
N GLY A 247 -24.45 -18.11 -0.55
CA GLY A 247 -24.98 -18.73 0.66
C GLY A 247 -24.06 -18.81 1.89
N ASN A 248 -22.75 -18.57 1.81
CA ASN A 248 -21.85 -18.75 2.96
C ASN A 248 -20.76 -17.67 3.13
N ALA A 249 -21.18 -16.40 3.09
CA ALA A 249 -20.33 -15.24 3.32
C ALA A 249 -19.67 -15.29 4.72
N GLY A 250 -18.36 -15.56 4.76
CA GLY A 250 -17.55 -15.63 5.99
C GLY A 250 -16.78 -16.94 6.19
N SER A 251 -17.10 -18.00 5.44
CA SER A 251 -16.48 -19.33 5.62
C SER A 251 -14.96 -19.39 5.40
N GLY A 252 -14.40 -18.50 4.58
CA GLY A 252 -12.95 -18.39 4.35
C GLY A 252 -12.21 -17.63 5.45
N LEU A 253 -12.82 -16.61 6.05
CA LEU A 253 -12.15 -15.68 6.97
C LEU A 253 -11.65 -16.36 8.25
N GLN A 254 -12.38 -17.35 8.77
CA GLN A 254 -11.95 -18.16 9.92
C GLN A 254 -10.63 -18.90 9.69
N TYR A 255 -10.22 -19.13 8.43
CA TYR A 255 -8.97 -19.79 8.08
C TYR A 255 -7.79 -18.83 7.88
N VAL A 256 -8.02 -17.52 7.74
CA VAL A 256 -6.97 -16.50 7.51
C VAL A 256 -5.88 -16.60 8.59
N ARG A 257 -6.27 -16.69 9.86
CA ARG A 257 -5.34 -16.90 10.99
C ARG A 257 -4.58 -18.21 10.87
N MET A 258 -5.26 -19.32 10.55
CA MET A 258 -4.64 -20.65 10.41
C MET A 258 -3.61 -20.69 9.28
N LEU A 259 -3.90 -20.03 8.16
CA LEU A 259 -3.00 -19.91 7.01
C LEU A 259 -1.74 -19.12 7.36
N TYR A 260 -1.88 -18.04 8.14
CA TYR A 260 -0.72 -17.32 8.66
C TYR A 260 0.12 -18.16 9.64
N LEU A 261 -0.50 -19.00 10.49
CA LEU A 261 0.25 -19.97 11.31
C LEU A 261 1.06 -20.95 10.45
N CYS A 262 0.52 -21.40 9.31
CA CYS A 262 1.24 -22.28 8.40
C CYS A 262 2.43 -21.57 7.71
N CYS A 263 2.31 -20.29 7.35
CA CYS A 263 3.44 -19.47 6.91
C CYS A 263 4.52 -19.37 8.01
N LEU A 264 4.12 -19.03 9.24
CA LEU A 264 5.04 -18.92 10.39
C LEU A 264 5.73 -20.24 10.76
N ARG A 265 5.08 -21.38 10.55
CA ARG A 265 5.68 -22.73 10.74
C ARG A 265 6.70 -23.08 9.67
N SER A 266 6.50 -22.62 8.44
CA SER A 266 7.40 -22.87 7.31
C SER A 266 8.65 -21.97 7.36
N LEU A 267 8.51 -20.76 7.92
CA LEU A 267 9.53 -19.71 7.96
C LEU A 267 10.90 -20.13 8.54
N PRO A 268 11.03 -20.85 9.67
CA PRO A 268 12.35 -21.13 10.26
C PRO A 268 13.18 -22.13 9.45
N LEU A 269 12.53 -23.10 8.80
CA LEU A 269 13.20 -24.03 7.88
C LEU A 269 13.61 -23.30 6.60
N TRP A 270 12.70 -22.48 6.06
CA TRP A 270 12.98 -21.65 4.90
C TRP A 270 14.18 -20.72 5.14
N GLN A 271 14.22 -19.96 6.23
CA GLN A 271 15.33 -19.06 6.55
C GLN A 271 16.70 -19.77 6.68
N ARG A 272 16.71 -21.07 7.01
CA ARG A 272 17.92 -21.89 7.08
C ARG A 272 18.40 -22.39 5.72
N GLU A 273 17.47 -22.58 4.78
CA GLU A 273 17.70 -23.25 3.48
C GLU A 273 17.67 -22.30 2.29
N ALA A 274 17.18 -21.07 2.46
CA ALA A 274 17.09 -20.04 1.44
C ALA A 274 18.46 -19.72 0.82
N THR A 275 18.51 -19.71 -0.52
CA THR A 275 19.75 -19.43 -1.28
C THR A 275 19.64 -18.19 -2.18
N GLY A 276 18.47 -17.55 -2.23
CA GLY A 276 18.18 -16.38 -3.07
C GLY A 276 17.63 -16.76 -4.45
N THR A 277 16.87 -17.86 -4.51
CA THR A 277 16.14 -18.32 -5.69
C THR A 277 14.94 -17.42 -5.99
N THR A 278 14.33 -17.61 -7.17
CA THR A 278 13.04 -17.00 -7.50
C THR A 278 11.94 -17.39 -6.49
N THR A 279 11.97 -18.61 -5.94
CA THR A 279 11.00 -19.04 -4.91
C THR A 279 11.23 -18.28 -3.61
N ASP A 280 12.49 -18.11 -3.18
CA ASP A 280 12.84 -17.30 -1.99
C ASP A 280 12.35 -15.84 -2.14
N PHE A 281 12.52 -15.26 -3.33
CA PHE A 281 12.05 -13.92 -3.65
C PHE A 281 10.52 -13.79 -3.52
N ILE A 282 9.76 -14.70 -4.13
CA ILE A 282 8.30 -14.69 -4.07
C ILE A 282 7.83 -14.98 -2.63
N ALA A 283 8.44 -15.92 -1.92
CA ALA A 283 8.13 -16.23 -0.52
C ALA A 283 8.35 -15.01 0.39
N ALA A 284 9.40 -14.22 0.16
CA ALA A 284 9.67 -12.98 0.89
C ALA A 284 8.62 -11.89 0.61
N ILE A 285 8.14 -11.77 -0.63
CA ILE A 285 7.02 -10.88 -0.98
C ILE A 285 5.72 -11.31 -0.26
N PHE A 286 5.32 -12.57 -0.39
CA PHE A 286 4.10 -13.07 0.26
C PHE A 286 4.18 -12.95 1.78
N MET A 287 5.32 -13.28 2.39
CA MET A 287 5.48 -13.19 3.85
C MET A 287 5.53 -11.74 4.33
N CYS A 288 6.15 -10.82 3.56
CA CYS A 288 6.10 -9.39 3.81
C CYS A 288 4.66 -8.91 3.92
N ARG A 289 3.85 -9.16 2.87
CA ARG A 289 2.44 -8.75 2.83
C ARG A 289 1.60 -9.41 3.92
N THR A 290 1.67 -10.73 4.05
CA THR A 290 0.83 -11.49 5.00
C THR A 290 1.13 -11.08 6.45
N ALA A 291 2.40 -10.85 6.80
CA ALA A 291 2.78 -10.35 8.12
C ALA A 291 2.28 -8.93 8.39
N ALA A 292 2.34 -8.05 7.39
CA ALA A 292 1.80 -6.70 7.42
C ALA A 292 0.28 -6.69 7.72
N GLU A 293 -0.48 -7.47 6.96
CA GLU A 293 -1.93 -7.62 7.13
C GLU A 293 -2.30 -8.29 8.47
N CYS A 294 -1.37 -9.03 9.08
CA CYS A 294 -1.52 -9.69 10.39
C CYS A 294 -0.96 -8.89 11.59
N PHE A 295 -0.72 -7.58 11.47
CA PHE A 295 -0.17 -6.72 12.54
C PHE A 295 1.30 -7.02 12.94
N ASP A 296 2.06 -7.85 12.20
CA ASP A 296 3.49 -8.13 12.45
C ASP A 296 4.40 -7.27 11.55
N GLU A 297 4.51 -5.99 11.92
CA GLU A 297 5.35 -4.98 11.26
C GLU A 297 6.83 -5.40 11.16
N GLU A 298 7.40 -5.93 12.24
CA GLU A 298 8.84 -6.23 12.31
C GLU A 298 9.20 -7.45 11.45
N LEU A 299 8.31 -8.45 11.38
CA LEU A 299 8.47 -9.54 10.44
C LEU A 299 8.24 -9.06 9.00
N SER A 300 7.21 -8.24 8.77
CA SER A 300 6.91 -7.67 7.45
C SER A 300 8.12 -6.92 6.86
N TRP A 301 8.68 -5.98 7.62
CA TRP A 301 9.89 -5.25 7.23
C TRP A 301 11.09 -6.17 6.99
N ARG A 302 11.31 -7.18 7.85
CA ARG A 302 12.41 -8.14 7.67
C ARG A 302 12.27 -8.92 6.37
N MET A 303 11.07 -9.41 6.07
CA MET A 303 10.79 -10.13 4.83
C MET A 303 10.91 -9.22 3.61
N TYR A 304 10.53 -7.95 3.71
CA TYR A 304 10.80 -6.97 2.67
C TYR A 304 12.30 -6.83 2.40
N THR A 305 13.15 -6.71 3.43
CA THR A 305 14.63 -6.65 3.23
C THR A 305 15.23 -7.91 2.62
N TYR A 306 14.59 -9.08 2.78
CA TYR A 306 14.99 -10.29 2.06
C TYR A 306 14.54 -10.24 0.61
N ALA A 307 13.32 -9.77 0.34
CA ALA A 307 12.83 -9.59 -1.03
C ALA A 307 13.72 -8.63 -1.84
N THR A 308 14.23 -7.54 -1.23
CA THR A 308 15.13 -6.59 -1.91
C THR A 308 16.51 -7.18 -2.21
N ASP A 309 17.11 -7.92 -1.27
CA ASP A 309 18.36 -8.66 -1.49
C ASP A 309 18.22 -9.73 -2.58
N TYR A 310 17.12 -10.50 -2.56
CA TYR A 310 16.84 -11.50 -3.59
C TYR A 310 16.55 -10.84 -4.97
N ALA A 311 15.82 -9.72 -5.03
CA ALA A 311 15.64 -8.97 -6.28
C ALA A 311 16.96 -8.41 -6.85
N GLN A 312 17.90 -8.03 -5.98
CA GLN A 312 19.25 -7.63 -6.39
C GLN A 312 20.04 -8.82 -6.96
N LYS A 313 20.05 -9.96 -6.26
CA LYS A 313 20.71 -11.21 -6.71
C LYS A 313 20.13 -11.76 -8.02
N LEU A 314 18.82 -11.67 -8.19
CA LEU A 314 18.09 -12.05 -9.41
C LEU A 314 18.19 -10.99 -10.52
N ASN A 315 18.92 -9.88 -10.29
CA ASN A 315 19.16 -8.80 -11.25
C ASN A 315 17.88 -8.08 -11.75
N ILE A 316 16.79 -8.11 -10.97
CA ILE A 316 15.49 -7.49 -11.29
C ILE A 316 15.61 -5.95 -11.35
N HIS A 317 16.58 -5.37 -10.65
CA HIS A 317 16.91 -3.95 -10.75
C HIS A 317 17.58 -3.52 -12.07
N ASN A 318 17.81 -4.44 -13.02
CA ASN A 318 18.50 -4.20 -14.30
C ASN A 318 17.78 -4.79 -15.53
N LEU A 319 16.44 -4.95 -15.46
CA LEU A 319 15.62 -5.52 -16.55
C LEU A 319 15.87 -4.88 -17.93
N ASP A 320 16.20 -3.59 -17.98
CA ASP A 320 16.42 -2.81 -19.20
C ASP A 320 17.90 -2.58 -19.54
N ALA A 321 18.83 -3.29 -18.88
CA ALA A 321 20.27 -3.04 -19.04
C ALA A 321 20.88 -3.51 -20.37
N HIS A 322 20.21 -4.36 -21.14
CA HIS A 322 20.78 -5.12 -22.27
C HIS A 322 19.96 -5.05 -23.58
N THR A 323 19.13 -4.02 -23.76
CA THR A 323 18.17 -3.92 -24.88
C THR A 323 18.82 -3.62 -26.25
N GLU A 324 20.09 -3.21 -26.30
CA GLU A 324 20.83 -3.00 -27.56
C GLU A 324 21.44 -4.31 -28.11
N GLY A 325 20.59 -5.19 -28.67
CA GLY A 325 21.05 -6.29 -29.55
C GLY A 325 20.25 -7.58 -29.45
N THR A 326 19.66 -7.88 -28.30
CA THR A 326 18.99 -9.16 -28.01
C THR A 326 17.50 -9.15 -28.39
N SER A 327 17.16 -8.56 -29.55
CA SER A 327 15.79 -8.33 -30.03
C SER A 327 15.13 -9.60 -30.61
N VAL A 328 15.25 -10.74 -29.93
CA VAL A 328 14.70 -12.03 -30.38
C VAL A 328 14.05 -12.75 -29.19
N LEU A 329 12.71 -12.73 -29.16
CA LEU A 329 11.85 -13.60 -28.34
C LEU A 329 11.80 -13.37 -26.80
N LEU A 330 12.04 -12.15 -26.31
CA LEU A 330 11.52 -11.79 -24.99
C LEU A 330 10.01 -11.55 -25.08
N ASP A 331 9.25 -12.22 -24.21
CA ASP A 331 7.82 -11.93 -24.02
C ASP A 331 7.69 -10.54 -23.38
N GLN A 332 7.28 -9.58 -24.20
CA GLN A 332 7.15 -8.18 -23.80
C GLN A 332 6.10 -7.99 -22.69
N ALA A 333 5.03 -8.80 -22.68
CA ALA A 333 4.01 -8.73 -21.64
C ALA A 333 4.56 -9.20 -20.29
N LYS A 334 5.36 -10.29 -20.29
CA LYS A 334 6.09 -10.72 -19.10
C LYS A 334 7.10 -9.65 -18.64
N LEU A 335 7.86 -9.06 -19.55
CA LEU A 335 8.85 -8.04 -19.18
C LEU A 335 8.18 -6.78 -18.59
N ASP A 336 7.04 -6.35 -19.11
CA ASP A 336 6.26 -5.26 -18.52
C ASP A 336 5.63 -5.63 -17.16
N ALA A 337 5.24 -6.89 -16.94
CA ALA A 337 4.80 -7.38 -15.63
C ALA A 337 5.95 -7.40 -14.60
N ASP A 338 7.15 -7.84 -15.01
CA ASP A 338 8.33 -7.86 -14.15
C ASP A 338 8.82 -6.42 -13.84
N ARG A 339 8.69 -5.47 -14.79
CA ARG A 339 8.85 -4.02 -14.53
C ARG A 339 7.82 -3.52 -13.51
N LYS A 340 6.54 -3.87 -13.67
CA LYS A 340 5.44 -3.43 -12.77
C LYS A 340 5.74 -3.84 -11.33
N GLY A 341 6.07 -5.11 -11.12
CA GLY A 341 6.44 -5.63 -9.80
C GLY A 341 7.64 -4.91 -9.18
N PHE A 342 8.64 -4.51 -9.99
CA PHE A 342 9.77 -3.73 -9.46
C PHE A 342 9.37 -2.32 -9.03
N TRP A 343 8.46 -1.65 -9.76
CA TRP A 343 7.91 -0.35 -9.34
C TRP A 343 7.03 -0.46 -8.08
N GLU A 344 6.30 -1.56 -7.92
CA GLU A 344 5.56 -1.86 -6.69
C GLU A 344 6.51 -2.12 -5.50
N MET A 345 7.68 -2.74 -5.71
CA MET A 345 8.71 -2.80 -4.67
C MET A 345 9.19 -1.39 -4.24
N ILE A 346 9.36 -0.45 -5.19
CA ILE A 346 9.77 0.93 -4.88
C ILE A 346 8.70 1.64 -4.04
N GLN A 347 7.42 1.46 -4.39
CA GLN A 347 6.28 1.98 -3.62
C GLN A 347 6.31 1.48 -2.17
N ILE A 348 6.49 0.17 -1.98
CA ILE A 348 6.57 -0.46 -0.65
C ILE A 348 7.76 0.06 0.16
N ASP A 349 8.92 0.32 -0.46
CA ASP A 349 10.09 0.90 0.22
C ASP A 349 9.78 2.30 0.79
N PHE A 350 9.18 3.16 -0.03
CA PHE A 350 8.78 4.50 0.40
C PHE A 350 7.68 4.47 1.46
N PHE A 351 6.74 3.53 1.38
CA PHE A 351 5.72 3.29 2.41
C PHE A 351 6.37 2.95 3.77
N PHE A 352 7.34 2.02 3.79
CA PHE A 352 8.11 1.69 5.00
C PHE A 352 8.97 2.86 5.52
N ARG A 353 9.64 3.62 4.64
CA ARG A 353 10.41 4.80 5.03
C ARG A 353 9.53 5.88 5.66
N LEU A 354 8.33 6.08 5.13
CA LEU A 354 7.43 7.15 5.54
C LEU A 354 6.65 6.82 6.81
N LEU A 355 5.88 5.73 6.83
CA LEU A 355 4.95 5.41 7.92
C LEU A 355 5.64 4.73 9.11
N PHE A 356 6.72 3.99 8.85
CA PHE A 356 7.38 3.12 9.82
C PHE A 356 8.80 3.59 10.19
N ASN A 357 9.28 4.70 9.60
CA ASN A 357 10.62 5.25 9.82
C ASN A 357 11.76 4.24 9.59
N LYS A 358 11.54 3.24 8.74
CA LYS A 358 12.58 2.27 8.36
C LYS A 358 13.60 2.95 7.41
N PRO A 359 14.88 2.53 7.40
CA PRO A 359 15.85 3.04 6.43
C PRO A 359 15.47 2.62 5.00
N PRO A 360 15.94 3.32 3.96
CA PRO A 360 15.78 2.85 2.59
C PRO A 360 16.43 1.47 2.40
N SER A 361 15.72 0.52 1.76
CA SER A 361 16.26 -0.80 1.45
C SER A 361 16.59 -0.91 -0.04
N ILE A 362 15.59 -1.02 -0.91
CA ILE A 362 15.86 -1.01 -2.36
C ILE A 362 16.32 0.40 -2.75
N THR A 363 15.59 1.45 -2.35
CA THR A 363 15.80 2.83 -2.83
C THR A 363 17.14 3.45 -2.42
N ALA A 364 17.87 2.85 -1.46
CA ALA A 364 19.25 3.21 -1.14
C ALA A 364 20.19 3.11 -2.36
N SER A 365 19.79 2.34 -3.38
CA SER A 365 20.53 2.08 -4.61
C SER A 365 19.87 2.67 -5.87
N ILE A 366 18.91 3.59 -5.74
CA ILE A 366 18.04 4.10 -6.84
C ILE A 366 18.79 4.49 -8.12
N ASN A 367 19.97 5.12 -7.99
CA ASN A 367 20.80 5.57 -9.11
C ASN A 367 21.50 4.43 -9.89
N SER A 368 21.48 3.20 -9.37
CA SER A 368 22.11 2.04 -10.02
C SER A 368 21.16 1.29 -10.97
N TRP A 369 19.85 1.56 -10.88
CA TRP A 369 18.83 0.76 -11.54
C TRP A 369 18.69 1.07 -13.03
N LYS A 370 18.26 0.05 -13.77
CA LYS A 370 17.90 0.12 -15.18
C LYS A 370 16.59 -0.63 -15.37
N VAL A 371 15.51 0.03 -14.95
CA VAL A 371 14.13 -0.47 -15.10
C VAL A 371 13.28 0.70 -15.59
N ASN A 372 12.73 0.56 -16.79
CA ASN A 372 11.75 1.49 -17.34
C ASN A 372 10.41 1.32 -16.60
N LEU A 373 9.53 2.31 -16.65
CA LEU A 373 8.12 2.06 -16.31
C LEU A 373 7.50 1.08 -17.33
N PRO A 374 6.54 0.25 -16.90
CA PRO A 374 5.68 -0.53 -17.79
C PRO A 374 5.07 0.31 -18.89
N TRP A 375 4.77 -0.32 -20.04
CA TRP A 375 4.05 0.30 -21.16
C TRP A 375 4.76 1.48 -21.85
N LEU A 376 5.98 1.83 -21.43
CA LEU A 376 6.91 2.69 -22.18
C LEU A 376 7.56 2.00 -23.40
N SER A 377 7.01 0.85 -23.82
CA SER A 377 7.43 0.00 -24.94
C SER A 377 6.35 0.05 -26.03
N ALA A 378 6.72 0.39 -27.26
CA ALA A 378 5.87 1.17 -28.18
C ALA A 378 4.66 0.46 -28.86
N ASP A 379 4.28 -0.76 -28.48
CA ASP A 379 3.29 -1.57 -29.22
C ASP A 379 2.05 -2.01 -28.40
N ALA A 380 2.00 -1.76 -27.09
CA ALA A 380 0.83 -2.06 -26.26
C ALA A 380 0.35 -0.80 -25.52
N GLN A 381 -0.83 -0.28 -25.90
CA GLN A 381 -1.47 0.80 -25.15
C GLN A 381 -2.23 0.20 -23.96
N PRO A 382 -2.06 0.73 -22.74
CA PRO A 382 -2.81 0.26 -21.58
C PRO A 382 -4.28 0.70 -21.68
N ASP A 383 -5.22 -0.12 -21.20
CA ASP A 383 -6.61 0.31 -21.09
C ASP A 383 -6.76 1.31 -19.94
N ILE A 384 -6.89 2.58 -20.31
CA ILE A 384 -7.03 3.71 -19.38
C ILE A 384 -8.32 3.67 -18.55
N ASN A 385 -9.27 2.79 -18.90
CA ASN A 385 -10.51 2.57 -18.15
C ASN A 385 -10.41 1.38 -17.19
N ALA A 386 -9.32 0.60 -17.25
CA ALA A 386 -9.09 -0.52 -16.35
C ALA A 386 -8.52 -0.03 -15.02
N VAL A 387 -9.16 -0.42 -13.91
CA VAL A 387 -8.74 -0.10 -12.54
C VAL A 387 -7.24 -0.39 -12.29
N PRO A 388 -6.66 -1.54 -12.72
CA PRO A 388 -5.24 -1.81 -12.52
C PRO A 388 -4.28 -0.85 -13.25
N THR A 389 -4.71 -0.27 -14.37
CA THR A 389 -3.92 0.74 -15.10
C THR A 389 -3.91 2.06 -14.34
N ILE A 390 -5.09 2.54 -13.93
CA ILE A 390 -5.24 3.79 -13.17
C ILE A 390 -4.47 3.69 -11.85
N ALA A 391 -4.65 2.59 -11.11
CA ALA A 391 -3.95 2.35 -9.85
C ALA A 391 -2.43 2.40 -10.04
N PHE A 392 -1.88 1.76 -11.07
CA PHE A 392 -0.44 1.79 -11.34
C PHE A 392 0.07 3.20 -11.67
N LEU A 393 -0.65 3.97 -12.50
CA LEU A 393 -0.24 5.32 -12.90
C LEU A 393 -0.29 6.30 -11.73
N VAL A 394 -1.38 6.32 -10.97
CA VAL A 394 -1.54 7.18 -9.78
C VAL A 394 -0.54 6.80 -8.69
N GLY A 395 -0.36 5.51 -8.39
CA GLY A 395 0.63 5.03 -7.43
C GLY A 395 2.07 5.36 -7.86
N SER A 396 2.37 5.29 -9.16
CA SER A 396 3.66 5.73 -9.69
C SER A 396 3.88 7.23 -9.48
N ARG A 397 2.91 8.09 -9.83
CA ARG A 397 3.02 9.54 -9.57
C ARG A 397 3.18 9.87 -8.08
N GLN A 398 2.42 9.20 -7.19
CA GLN A 398 2.64 9.29 -5.73
C GLN A 398 4.10 8.93 -5.34
N THR A 399 4.68 7.91 -5.97
CA THR A 399 6.08 7.50 -5.74
C THR A 399 7.07 8.62 -6.06
N PHE A 400 6.86 9.38 -7.15
CA PHE A 400 7.74 10.51 -7.49
C PHE A 400 7.56 11.71 -6.56
N ILE A 401 6.35 11.93 -6.02
CA ILE A 401 6.10 12.92 -4.97
C ILE A 401 6.89 12.55 -3.70
N LEU A 402 6.80 11.28 -3.26
CA LEU A 402 7.58 10.78 -2.11
C LEU A 402 9.09 10.81 -2.36
N SER A 403 9.55 10.46 -3.56
CA SER A 403 10.97 10.52 -3.91
C SER A 403 11.51 11.96 -3.79
N ARG A 404 10.76 12.97 -4.25
CA ARG A 404 11.14 14.39 -4.09
C ARG A 404 11.13 14.81 -2.62
N PHE A 405 10.11 14.42 -1.85
CA PHE A 405 10.06 14.68 -0.41
C PHE A 405 11.30 14.13 0.32
N PHE A 406 11.67 12.87 0.06
CA PHE A 406 12.84 12.27 0.69
C PHE A 406 14.17 12.85 0.20
N GLN A 407 14.29 13.21 -1.09
CA GLN A 407 15.47 13.92 -1.60
C GLN A 407 15.67 15.27 -0.89
N GLU A 408 14.61 16.07 -0.76
CA GLU A 408 14.68 17.34 -0.01
C GLU A 408 15.00 17.11 1.47
N LEU A 409 14.42 16.07 2.10
CA LEU A 409 14.66 15.73 3.51
C LEU A 409 16.10 15.21 3.78
N GLU A 410 16.71 14.51 2.83
CA GLU A 410 18.01 13.85 3.00
C GLU A 410 19.19 14.69 2.49
N ASN A 411 18.97 15.58 1.51
CA ASN A 411 20.02 16.44 0.96
C ASN A 411 20.30 17.70 1.80
N SER A 412 19.43 18.04 2.75
CA SER A 412 19.33 19.41 3.26
C SER A 412 19.65 19.53 4.76
N ASN A 413 20.58 20.40 5.12
CA ASN A 413 20.73 20.95 6.48
C ASN A 413 19.63 21.99 6.81
N CYS A 414 18.44 21.79 6.26
CA CYS A 414 17.38 22.79 6.13
C CYS A 414 16.42 22.69 7.32
N THR A 415 16.03 23.84 7.84
CA THR A 415 15.11 23.93 8.97
C THR A 415 13.71 23.51 8.56
N GLU A 416 12.88 23.11 9.53
CA GLU A 416 11.49 22.74 9.24
C GLU A 416 10.70 23.88 8.58
N GLU A 417 11.00 25.14 8.95
CA GLU A 417 10.34 26.34 8.41
C GLU A 417 10.56 26.52 6.91
N GLU A 418 11.76 26.19 6.43
CA GLU A 418 12.14 26.22 5.01
C GLU A 418 11.62 24.98 4.24
N MET A 419 11.52 23.83 4.92
CA MET A 419 11.02 22.56 4.35
C MET A 419 9.49 22.48 4.26
N ARG A 420 8.77 23.18 5.15
CA ARG A 420 7.32 23.20 5.23
C ARG A 420 6.62 23.63 3.93
N PRO A 421 6.91 24.79 3.31
CA PRO A 421 6.21 25.21 2.09
C PRO A 421 6.40 24.19 0.94
N LYS A 422 7.62 23.68 0.75
CA LYS A 422 7.91 22.63 -0.25
C LYS A 422 7.07 21.37 -0.01
N THR A 423 6.96 20.95 1.24
CA THR A 423 6.21 19.75 1.63
C THR A 423 4.71 19.96 1.47
N GLU A 424 4.18 21.14 1.79
CA GLU A 424 2.79 21.48 1.53
C GLU A 424 2.45 21.53 0.03
N ASP A 425 3.39 21.98 -0.82
CA ASP A 425 3.21 21.95 -2.27
C ASP A 425 3.18 20.52 -2.82
N LEU A 426 4.05 19.62 -2.32
CA LEU A 426 3.97 18.18 -2.60
C LEU A 426 2.65 17.55 -2.10
N CYS A 427 2.11 18.02 -0.97
CA CYS A 427 0.79 17.59 -0.49
C CYS A 427 -0.35 18.08 -1.39
N ARG A 428 -0.27 19.34 -1.88
CA ARG A 428 -1.22 19.90 -2.84
C ARG A 428 -1.16 19.16 -4.19
N GLU A 429 0.02 18.70 -4.61
CA GLU A 429 0.19 17.88 -5.80
C GLU A 429 -0.54 16.52 -5.72
N ILE A 430 -0.57 15.86 -4.55
CA ILE A 430 -1.38 14.65 -4.34
C ILE A 430 -2.88 14.94 -4.50
N GLY A 431 -3.36 16.07 -3.96
CA GLY A 431 -4.76 16.49 -4.13
C GLY A 431 -5.13 16.78 -5.59
N GLN A 432 -4.24 17.44 -6.33
CA GLN A 432 -4.41 17.71 -7.77
C GLN A 432 -4.42 16.40 -8.59
N LEU A 433 -3.50 15.48 -8.28
CA LEU A 433 -3.43 14.14 -8.88
C LEU A 433 -4.75 13.37 -8.71
N PHE A 434 -5.35 13.41 -7.51
CA PHE A 434 -6.62 12.74 -7.26
C PHE A 434 -7.80 13.36 -7.99
N ALA A 435 -7.82 14.69 -8.13
CA ALA A 435 -8.84 15.40 -8.91
C ALA A 435 -8.68 15.17 -10.43
N GLU A 436 -7.44 15.13 -10.96
CA GLU A 436 -7.15 14.87 -12.37
C GLU A 436 -7.62 13.47 -12.80
N TRP A 437 -7.45 12.47 -11.94
CA TRP A 437 -7.76 11.06 -12.24
C TRP A 437 -9.12 10.58 -11.69
N GLY A 438 -9.89 11.46 -11.03
CA GLY A 438 -11.21 11.14 -10.47
C GLY A 438 -11.18 10.00 -9.44
N VAL A 439 -10.17 10.00 -8.56
CA VAL A 439 -9.88 8.86 -7.67
C VAL A 439 -11.03 8.61 -6.68
N GLU A 440 -11.69 9.65 -6.18
CA GLU A 440 -12.82 9.52 -5.25
C GLU A 440 -14.08 8.98 -5.95
N GLU A 441 -14.33 9.37 -7.19
CA GLU A 441 -15.40 8.81 -8.04
C GLU A 441 -15.13 7.33 -8.33
N TRP A 442 -13.88 6.96 -8.62
CA TRP A 442 -13.48 5.57 -8.82
C TRP A 442 -13.68 4.72 -7.58
N VAL A 443 -13.27 5.18 -6.39
CA VAL A 443 -13.53 4.50 -5.12
C VAL A 443 -15.03 4.29 -4.90
N THR A 444 -15.84 5.33 -5.11
CA THR A 444 -17.31 5.25 -4.94
C THR A 444 -17.95 4.24 -5.92
N LYS A 445 -17.51 4.26 -7.18
CA LYS A 445 -17.96 3.38 -8.25
C LYS A 445 -17.60 1.92 -7.99
N THR A 446 -16.36 1.62 -7.59
CA THR A 446 -15.91 0.24 -7.31
C THR A 446 -16.43 -0.28 -5.97
N MET A 447 -16.64 0.59 -4.97
CA MET A 447 -17.33 0.21 -3.74
C MET A 447 -18.77 -0.24 -4.00
N SER A 448 -19.42 0.32 -5.03
CA SER A 448 -20.76 -0.09 -5.47
C SER A 448 -20.78 -1.36 -6.34
N SER A 449 -19.63 -1.88 -6.79
CA SER A 449 -19.56 -3.08 -7.64
C SER A 449 -19.37 -4.37 -6.84
N GLU A 450 -19.71 -5.50 -7.46
CA GLU A 450 -19.45 -6.84 -6.91
C GLU A 450 -17.95 -7.21 -6.95
N ASN A 451 -17.14 -6.51 -7.75
CA ASN A 451 -15.71 -6.80 -7.90
C ASN A 451 -14.90 -6.24 -6.72
N LYS A 452 -14.77 -7.07 -5.68
CA LYS A 452 -14.11 -6.70 -4.41
C LYS A 452 -12.62 -6.36 -4.57
N SER A 453 -11.89 -6.96 -5.52
CA SER A 453 -10.46 -6.65 -5.69
C SER A 453 -10.24 -5.27 -6.32
N GLU A 454 -11.06 -4.85 -7.28
CA GLU A 454 -11.05 -3.48 -7.82
C GLU A 454 -11.45 -2.44 -6.76
N ALA A 455 -12.44 -2.76 -5.93
CA ALA A 455 -12.87 -1.91 -4.81
C ALA A 455 -11.72 -1.68 -3.82
N TRP A 456 -11.02 -2.76 -3.45
CA TRP A 456 -9.86 -2.70 -2.58
C TRP A 456 -8.71 -1.89 -3.22
N MET A 457 -8.39 -2.17 -4.49
CA MET A 457 -7.27 -1.52 -5.20
C MET A 457 -7.41 0.00 -5.33
N MET A 458 -8.59 0.51 -5.71
CA MET A 458 -8.78 1.97 -5.75
C MET A 458 -8.80 2.59 -4.35
N SER A 459 -9.26 1.85 -3.34
CA SER A 459 -9.24 2.32 -1.95
C SER A 459 -7.83 2.39 -1.39
N ASP A 460 -6.97 1.41 -1.65
CA ASP A 460 -5.53 1.47 -1.32
C ASP A 460 -4.89 2.73 -1.90
N ILE A 461 -5.08 3.00 -3.20
CA ILE A 461 -4.50 4.19 -3.84
C ILE A 461 -4.94 5.49 -3.17
N ALA A 462 -6.22 5.62 -2.83
CA ALA A 462 -6.76 6.76 -2.09
C ALA A 462 -6.21 6.84 -0.66
N MET A 463 -6.24 5.74 0.09
CA MET A 463 -5.76 5.65 1.47
C MET A 463 -4.27 5.96 1.56
N SER A 464 -3.45 5.38 0.66
CA SER A 464 -2.02 5.63 0.52
C SER A 464 -1.75 7.12 0.29
N GLY A 465 -2.40 7.76 -0.67
CA GLY A 465 -2.18 9.19 -0.96
C GLY A 465 -2.54 10.13 0.20
N TYR A 466 -3.68 9.93 0.86
CA TYR A 466 -4.02 10.74 2.05
C TYR A 466 -3.09 10.46 3.23
N THR A 467 -2.68 9.20 3.42
CA THR A 467 -1.69 8.84 4.45
C THR A 467 -0.34 9.49 4.15
N TYR A 468 0.06 9.63 2.88
CA TYR A 468 1.28 10.33 2.48
C TYR A 468 1.24 11.82 2.84
N VAL A 469 0.12 12.52 2.59
CA VAL A 469 -0.06 13.93 3.02
C VAL A 469 0.12 14.05 4.54
N ILE A 470 -0.57 13.21 5.31
CA ILE A 470 -0.51 13.23 6.78
C ILE A 470 0.91 12.94 7.27
N PHE A 471 1.58 11.90 6.74
CA PHE A 471 2.88 11.47 7.25
C PHE A 471 4.06 12.32 6.77
N MET A 472 4.00 12.96 5.59
CA MET A 472 5.01 13.95 5.18
C MET A 472 5.00 15.15 6.12
N LEU A 473 3.81 15.71 6.39
CA LEU A 473 3.63 16.82 7.34
C LEU A 473 3.99 16.40 8.77
N ARG A 474 3.65 15.18 9.19
CA ARG A 474 4.02 14.63 10.50
C ARG A 474 5.53 14.50 10.68
N LYS A 475 6.26 14.01 9.67
CA LYS A 475 7.73 13.93 9.72
C LYS A 475 8.35 15.31 9.93
N LEU A 476 7.78 16.36 9.35
CA LEU A 476 8.22 17.74 9.63
C LEU A 476 7.99 18.12 11.09
N SER A 477 6.77 17.99 11.65
CA SER A 477 6.51 18.33 13.06
C SER A 477 7.45 17.60 14.05
N VAL A 478 7.87 16.38 13.71
CA VAL A 478 8.84 15.59 14.50
C VAL A 478 10.27 16.14 14.43
N LEU A 479 10.62 16.99 13.46
CA LEU A 479 11.88 17.74 13.43
C LEU A 479 11.89 18.88 14.47
N ARG A 480 10.74 19.50 14.77
CA ARG A 480 10.57 20.48 15.87
C ARG A 480 10.56 19.84 17.25
N SER A 481 10.05 18.61 17.37
CA SER A 481 9.73 18.04 18.68
C SER A 481 10.93 17.43 19.41
N ASN A 482 11.00 17.70 20.72
CA ASN A 482 11.85 16.96 21.67
C ASN A 482 11.20 15.62 22.11
N SER A 483 10.10 15.20 21.49
CA SER A 483 9.43 13.91 21.75
C SER A 483 10.44 12.76 21.74
N PRO A 484 10.35 11.81 22.68
CA PRO A 484 11.11 10.57 22.59
C PRO A 484 10.80 9.85 21.28
N ARG A 485 11.81 9.21 20.69
CA ARG A 485 11.63 8.34 19.52
C ARG A 485 11.42 6.90 20.02
N PRO A 486 10.35 6.18 19.59
CA PRO A 486 9.36 6.57 18.61
C PRO A 486 8.31 7.56 19.13
N VAL A 487 7.82 8.35 18.19
CA VAL A 487 6.82 9.42 18.25
C VAL A 487 5.47 8.93 18.85
N MET A 488 4.93 9.60 19.88
CA MET A 488 3.80 9.07 20.70
C MET A 488 2.66 10.03 21.06
N SER A 489 2.74 11.34 20.83
CA SER A 489 1.84 12.33 21.45
C SER A 489 1.15 13.25 20.44
N ASP A 490 0.16 14.03 20.91
CA ASP A 490 -0.51 15.09 20.13
C ASP A 490 0.45 16.18 19.64
N ALA A 491 1.58 16.42 20.33
CA ALA A 491 2.65 17.29 19.83
C ALA A 491 3.26 16.79 18.50
N ASP A 492 3.01 15.53 18.16
CA ASP A 492 3.45 14.88 16.94
C ASP A 492 2.32 14.69 15.91
N VAL A 493 1.15 15.29 16.13
CA VAL A 493 0.08 15.41 15.13
C VAL A 493 0.39 16.63 14.24
N PRO A 494 0.35 16.52 12.91
CA PRO A 494 0.64 17.66 12.04
C PRO A 494 -0.44 18.74 12.14
N ASP A 495 -0.11 19.85 12.80
CA ASP A 495 -0.86 21.10 12.73
C ASP A 495 -0.74 21.69 11.31
N SER A 496 -1.74 21.35 10.49
CA SER A 496 -1.91 21.82 9.11
C SER A 496 -3.34 21.55 8.63
N PRO A 497 -4.02 22.54 8.02
CA PRO A 497 -5.32 22.32 7.37
C PRO A 497 -5.31 21.20 6.32
N LEU A 498 -4.17 20.99 5.64
CA LEU A 498 -4.00 19.90 4.66
C LEU A 498 -4.04 18.52 5.33
N ALA A 499 -3.47 18.39 6.53
CA ALA A 499 -3.52 17.14 7.28
C ALA A 499 -4.92 16.84 7.83
N VAL A 500 -5.67 17.87 8.24
CA VAL A 500 -7.07 17.72 8.68
C VAL A 500 -7.96 17.29 7.51
N ASP A 501 -7.82 17.91 6.33
CA ASP A 501 -8.61 17.51 5.14
C ASP A 501 -8.25 16.12 4.64
N ALA A 502 -6.96 15.79 4.56
CA ALA A 502 -6.51 14.43 4.23
C ALA A 502 -7.01 13.40 5.25
N SER A 503 -7.05 13.74 6.54
CA SER A 503 -7.59 12.87 7.59
C SER A 503 -9.08 12.63 7.41
N ARG A 504 -9.88 13.68 7.14
CA ARG A 504 -11.31 13.56 6.83
C ARG A 504 -11.56 12.65 5.63
N ARG A 505 -10.83 12.86 4.53
CA ARG A 505 -10.98 12.05 3.30
C ARG A 505 -10.55 10.60 3.51
N LEU A 506 -9.42 10.37 4.17
CA LEU A 506 -8.97 9.03 4.56
C LEU A 506 -10.02 8.31 5.40
N LEU A 507 -10.53 8.95 6.45
CA LEU A 507 -11.55 8.40 7.35
C LEU A 507 -12.86 8.09 6.62
N SER A 508 -13.26 8.90 5.62
CA SER A 508 -14.41 8.62 4.74
C SER A 508 -14.21 7.39 3.85
N VAL A 509 -13.03 7.24 3.22
CA VAL A 509 -12.69 6.04 2.42
C VAL A 509 -12.68 4.80 3.32
N VAL A 510 -12.08 4.91 4.51
CA VAL A 510 -11.99 3.86 5.51
C VAL A 510 -13.37 3.42 6.00
N HIS A 511 -14.31 4.36 6.19
CA HIS A 511 -15.68 4.03 6.54
C HIS A 511 -16.36 3.17 5.46
N MET A 512 -16.22 3.53 4.18
CA MET A 512 -16.72 2.72 3.06
C MET A 512 -16.10 1.31 3.02
N VAL A 513 -14.78 1.21 3.22
CA VAL A 513 -14.05 -0.06 3.25
C VAL A 513 -14.55 -0.96 4.39
N LEU A 514 -14.71 -0.42 5.61
CA LEU A 514 -15.16 -1.15 6.78
C LEU A 514 -16.65 -1.52 6.73
N VAL A 515 -17.51 -0.70 6.13
CA VAL A 515 -18.92 -1.06 5.90
C VAL A 515 -19.03 -2.24 4.94
N LYS A 516 -18.20 -2.28 3.89
CA LYS A 516 -18.16 -3.41 2.93
C LYS A 516 -17.46 -4.65 3.50
N ASN A 517 -16.52 -4.47 4.44
CA ASN A 517 -15.70 -5.53 5.04
C ASN A 517 -15.58 -5.33 6.57
N PRO A 518 -16.65 -5.59 7.34
CA PRO A 518 -16.66 -5.37 8.79
C PRO A 518 -15.98 -6.53 9.52
N PHE A 519 -14.67 -6.67 9.33
CA PHE A 519 -13.88 -7.80 9.85
C PHE A 519 -12.65 -7.32 10.67
N PRO A 520 -12.24 -8.10 11.70
CA PRO A 520 -11.04 -7.82 12.49
C PRO A 520 -9.77 -7.73 11.64
N GLU A 521 -9.67 -8.55 10.59
CA GLU A 521 -8.57 -8.57 9.63
C GLU A 521 -8.47 -7.24 8.87
N THR A 522 -9.62 -6.67 8.45
CA THR A 522 -9.66 -5.35 7.83
C THR A 522 -9.20 -4.27 8.80
N MET A 523 -9.57 -4.35 10.09
CA MET A 523 -9.04 -3.44 11.12
C MET A 523 -7.52 -3.59 11.31
N CYS A 524 -6.95 -4.81 11.21
CA CYS A 524 -5.50 -5.01 11.25
C CYS A 524 -4.78 -4.27 10.12
N VAL A 525 -5.30 -4.35 8.88
CA VAL A 525 -4.70 -3.62 7.76
C VAL A 525 -4.76 -2.11 8.00
N LEU A 526 -5.94 -1.59 8.38
CA LEU A 526 -6.16 -0.15 8.50
C LEU A 526 -5.35 0.50 9.64
N PHE A 527 -5.38 -0.06 10.84
CA PHE A 527 -4.64 0.49 11.98
C PHE A 527 -3.14 0.17 11.95
N GLY A 528 -2.75 -0.88 11.22
CA GLY A 528 -1.39 -1.41 11.20
C GLY A 528 -0.58 -0.85 10.05
N MET A 529 -1.06 -1.03 8.82
CA MET A 529 -0.42 -0.55 7.61
C MET A 529 -0.59 0.95 7.43
N TYR A 530 -1.83 1.44 7.37
CA TYR A 530 -2.11 2.87 7.16
C TYR A 530 -2.04 3.71 8.44
N ARG A 531 -1.75 3.09 9.59
CA ARG A 531 -1.63 3.77 10.89
C ARG A 531 -2.83 4.67 11.20
N LEU A 532 -4.05 4.19 10.89
CA LEU A 532 -5.31 4.95 10.90
C LEU A 532 -5.53 5.84 12.15
N TYR A 533 -5.05 5.39 13.32
CA TYR A 533 -5.12 6.13 14.58
C TYR A 533 -4.51 7.54 14.50
N VAL A 534 -3.56 7.80 13.59
CA VAL A 534 -2.97 9.13 13.38
C VAL A 534 -3.95 10.08 12.69
N ALA A 535 -4.65 9.61 11.66
CA ALA A 535 -5.70 10.37 10.98
C ALA A 535 -6.90 10.60 11.92
N TYR A 536 -7.27 9.56 12.67
CA TYR A 536 -8.32 9.63 13.69
C TYR A 536 -7.98 10.66 14.78
N ALA A 537 -6.75 10.66 15.30
CA ALA A 537 -6.27 11.66 16.25
C ALA A 537 -6.26 13.08 15.64
N CYS A 538 -5.79 13.23 14.41
CA CYS A 538 -5.77 14.53 13.72
C CYS A 538 -7.17 15.15 13.59
N LEU A 539 -8.16 14.37 13.12
CA LEU A 539 -9.53 14.88 13.02
C LEU A 539 -10.15 15.12 14.40
N MET A 540 -9.99 14.18 15.34
CA MET A 540 -10.49 14.29 16.71
C MET A 540 -9.93 15.53 17.43
N ASN A 541 -8.63 15.83 17.27
CA ASN A 541 -8.01 17.02 17.85
C ASN A 541 -8.57 18.31 17.25
N SER A 542 -8.82 18.35 15.93
CA SER A 542 -9.44 19.51 15.29
C SER A 542 -10.85 19.79 15.83
N VAL A 543 -11.58 18.75 16.24
CA VAL A 543 -12.89 18.84 16.89
C VAL A 543 -12.76 19.28 18.36
N LEU A 544 -11.91 18.62 19.15
CA LEU A 544 -11.80 18.84 20.60
C LEU A 544 -11.21 20.20 20.96
N HIS A 545 -10.22 20.69 20.20
CA HIS A 545 -9.59 21.99 20.40
C HIS A 545 -10.37 23.14 19.74
N SER A 546 -11.45 22.87 19.01
CA SER A 546 -12.31 23.92 18.46
C SER A 546 -13.02 24.70 19.57
N ALA A 547 -13.14 26.01 19.36
CA ALA A 547 -13.90 26.90 20.24
C ALA A 547 -15.42 26.65 20.14
N ASP A 548 -15.90 26.16 18.99
CA ASP A 548 -17.28 25.73 18.79
C ASP A 548 -17.32 24.38 18.08
N VAL A 549 -17.46 23.31 18.88
CA VAL A 549 -17.58 21.93 18.39
C VAL A 549 -18.78 21.76 17.45
N ARG A 550 -19.82 22.61 17.54
CA ARG A 550 -21.01 22.56 16.66
C ARG A 550 -20.72 23.01 15.23
N ALA A 551 -19.62 23.73 15.00
CA ALA A 551 -19.14 24.02 13.65
C ALA A 551 -18.54 22.79 12.93
N HIS A 552 -18.29 21.70 13.67
CA HIS A 552 -17.64 20.47 13.17
C HIS A 552 -18.55 19.24 13.21
N MET A 553 -19.88 19.41 13.17
CA MET A 553 -20.83 18.30 13.31
C MET A 553 -20.68 17.18 12.26
N ASP A 554 -20.23 17.50 11.04
CA ASP A 554 -19.97 16.49 10.01
C ASP A 554 -18.76 15.61 10.37
N ASP A 555 -17.70 16.21 10.93
CA ASP A 555 -16.52 15.49 11.43
C ASP A 555 -16.88 14.63 12.65
N VAL A 556 -17.71 15.14 13.56
CA VAL A 556 -18.27 14.37 14.69
C VAL A 556 -19.06 13.17 14.17
N GLY A 557 -19.95 13.36 13.19
CA GLY A 557 -20.75 12.30 12.59
C GLY A 557 -19.92 11.20 11.94
N LEU A 558 -18.85 11.56 11.22
CA LEU A 558 -17.91 10.60 10.63
C LEU A 558 -17.17 9.77 11.70
N LEU A 559 -16.72 10.41 12.78
CA LEU A 559 -16.06 9.75 13.91
C LEU A 559 -17.01 8.79 14.65
N GLU A 560 -18.28 9.17 14.83
CA GLU A 560 -19.32 8.29 15.40
C GLU A 560 -19.62 7.08 14.50
N GLN A 561 -19.83 7.30 13.20
CA GLN A 561 -20.07 6.22 12.22
C GLN A 561 -18.92 5.21 12.19
N LEU A 562 -17.68 5.68 12.22
CA LEU A 562 -16.50 4.81 12.32
C LEU A 562 -16.46 4.02 13.63
N CYS A 563 -16.78 4.64 14.77
CA CYS A 563 -16.85 3.96 16.07
C CYS A 563 -17.89 2.82 16.06
N ASP A 564 -19.07 3.07 15.50
CA ASP A 564 -20.15 2.08 15.39
C ASP A 564 -19.73 0.90 14.50
N VAL A 565 -19.19 1.16 13.30
CA VAL A 565 -18.76 0.11 12.37
C VAL A 565 -17.58 -0.68 12.93
N MET A 566 -16.59 -0.03 13.57
CA MET A 566 -15.49 -0.74 14.24
C MET A 566 -16.00 -1.63 15.40
N THR A 567 -17.00 -1.17 16.16
CA THR A 567 -17.64 -1.95 17.24
C THR A 567 -18.40 -3.17 16.69
N VAL A 568 -18.93 -3.08 15.48
CA VAL A 568 -19.50 -4.25 14.76
C VAL A 568 -18.39 -5.18 14.28
N ALA A 569 -17.35 -4.65 13.63
CA ALA A 569 -16.26 -5.43 13.04
C ALA A 569 -15.44 -6.22 14.07
N SER A 570 -15.24 -5.68 15.27
CA SER A 570 -14.51 -6.33 16.37
C SER A 570 -15.39 -7.20 17.28
N ARG A 571 -16.64 -7.52 16.89
CA ARG A 571 -17.60 -8.20 17.79
C ARG A 571 -17.17 -9.64 18.08
N GLY A 572 -16.75 -9.89 19.32
CA GLY A 572 -16.29 -11.19 19.81
C GLY A 572 -14.78 -11.27 20.00
N GLU A 573 -14.04 -10.38 19.33
CA GLU A 573 -12.59 -10.31 19.36
C GLU A 573 -12.08 -9.49 20.56
N LYS A 574 -11.41 -10.20 21.49
CA LYS A 574 -11.03 -9.65 22.81
C LYS A 574 -9.78 -8.77 22.76
N ASP A 575 -8.93 -8.99 21.77
CA ASP A 575 -7.72 -8.24 21.45
C ASP A 575 -8.02 -6.79 21.05
N PHE A 576 -9.13 -6.52 20.33
CA PHE A 576 -9.54 -5.19 19.89
C PHE A 576 -10.24 -4.34 20.98
N VAL A 577 -10.59 -4.93 22.12
CA VAL A 577 -11.28 -4.25 23.23
C VAL A 577 -10.58 -2.96 23.73
N PRO A 578 -9.23 -2.87 23.84
CA PRO A 578 -8.55 -1.64 24.21
C PRO A 578 -8.83 -0.49 23.23
N LEU A 579 -8.77 -0.76 21.92
CA LEU A 579 -8.98 0.24 20.87
C LEU A 579 -10.43 0.77 20.86
N ILE A 580 -11.42 -0.14 20.93
CA ILE A 580 -12.83 0.26 20.97
C ILE A 580 -13.13 1.11 22.21
N ARG A 581 -12.58 0.76 23.38
CA ARG A 581 -12.73 1.56 24.61
C ARG A 581 -12.09 2.94 24.50
N ALA A 582 -10.90 3.04 23.92
CA ALA A 582 -10.22 4.32 23.71
C ALA A 582 -11.05 5.24 22.81
N ILE A 583 -11.51 4.73 21.66
CA ILE A 583 -12.36 5.46 20.72
C ILE A 583 -13.69 5.90 21.37
N GLN A 584 -14.36 5.01 22.09
CA GLN A 584 -15.61 5.33 22.80
C GLN A 584 -15.39 6.39 23.90
N SER A 585 -14.27 6.33 24.63
CA SER A 585 -13.94 7.32 25.66
C SER A 585 -13.73 8.72 25.07
N LEU A 586 -13.08 8.81 23.91
CA LEU A 586 -12.89 10.08 23.19
C LEU A 586 -14.21 10.61 22.61
N GLY A 587 -15.08 9.73 22.10
CA GLY A 587 -16.44 10.11 21.66
C GLY A 587 -17.31 10.65 22.81
N MET A 588 -17.15 10.13 24.03
CA MET A 588 -17.82 10.68 25.22
C MET A 588 -17.29 12.07 25.60
N GLU A 589 -16.01 12.35 25.37
CA GLU A 589 -15.43 13.68 25.59
C GLU A 589 -15.94 14.72 24.58
N VAL A 590 -16.07 14.35 23.29
CA VAL A 590 -16.73 15.21 22.29
C VAL A 590 -18.16 15.54 22.72
N LYS A 591 -18.92 14.55 23.19
CA LYS A 591 -20.27 14.73 23.73
C LYS A 591 -20.28 15.61 24.99
N ARG A 592 -19.25 15.56 25.83
CA ARG A 592 -19.10 16.45 26.98
C ARG A 592 -18.94 17.90 26.52
N ARG A 593 -18.02 18.17 25.58
CA ARG A 593 -17.73 19.50 25.01
C ARG A 593 -18.93 20.10 24.27
N LEU A 594 -19.69 19.31 23.49
CA LEU A 594 -20.92 19.75 22.80
C LEU A 594 -22.00 20.31 23.76
N ASN A 595 -22.04 19.77 24.98
CA ASN A 595 -22.98 20.13 26.04
C ASN A 595 -22.46 21.23 26.98
N GLU A 596 -21.21 21.70 26.82
CA GLU A 596 -20.74 22.88 27.54
C GLU A 596 -21.52 24.12 27.06
N PRO A 597 -21.98 25.00 27.97
CA PRO A 597 -22.59 26.27 27.58
C PRO A 597 -21.48 27.14 26.96
N GLY A 598 -21.54 27.31 25.63
CA GLY A 598 -20.53 28.05 24.88
C GLY A 598 -20.23 29.41 25.50
N THR A 599 -18.95 29.68 25.75
CA THR A 599 -18.48 30.86 26.46
C THR A 599 -18.89 32.12 25.69
N SER A 600 -19.98 32.76 26.11
CA SER A 600 -20.42 34.01 25.51
C SER A 600 -19.31 35.03 25.65
N ILE A 601 -18.77 35.49 24.52
CA ILE A 601 -17.74 36.55 24.48
C ILE A 601 -18.36 37.79 25.11
N THR A 602 -18.06 38.04 26.39
CA THR A 602 -18.43 39.27 27.07
C THR A 602 -17.61 40.40 26.48
N THR A 603 -18.19 41.09 25.49
CA THR A 603 -17.66 42.33 24.94
C THR A 603 -17.32 43.27 26.10
N PRO A 604 -16.09 43.84 26.18
CA PRO A 604 -15.78 44.80 27.22
C PRO A 604 -16.68 46.02 27.06
N MET A 605 -17.59 46.23 28.02
CA MET A 605 -18.35 47.47 28.09
C MET A 605 -17.37 48.62 28.34
N LEU A 606 -17.22 49.48 27.34
CA LEU A 606 -16.48 50.74 27.44
C LEU A 606 -17.12 51.59 28.54
N GLY A 607 -16.48 51.62 29.70
CA GLY A 607 -16.86 52.48 30.82
C GLY A 607 -16.62 53.94 30.48
N LEU A 608 -17.68 54.63 30.05
CA LEU A 608 -17.74 56.09 30.10
C LEU A 608 -17.82 56.52 31.58
N GLY A 609 -16.72 57.07 32.09
CA GLY A 609 -16.57 57.55 33.46
C GLY A 609 -15.85 58.89 33.50
N THR A 610 -16.65 59.96 33.41
CA THR A 610 -16.41 61.37 33.83
C THR A 610 -15.03 61.99 33.57
#